data_AF-A0A967SI52-F1
#
_entry.id   AF-A0A967SI52-F1
#
_cell.length_a   1.000
_cell.length_b   1.000
_cell.length_c   1.000
_cell.angle_alpha   90.00
_cell.angle_beta   90.00
_cell.angle_gamma   90.00
#
_symmetry.space_group_name_H-M   'P 1'
#
loop_
_entity.id
_entity.type
_entity.pdbx_description
1 polymer ?
#
loop_
_entity_poly.entity_id
_entity_poly.type
_entity_poly.pdbx_seq_one_letter_code
_entity_poly.pdbx_strand_id
1 'polypeptide(L)' 'VRQVDAINKEDADGNRLVRIHGVGFPVQLTRAPQYQTTGIRFAALMRILSQRNGGTFVALDSSKP' A
#
# COMPACT_ATOMS: atom_id res chain seq x y z
N VAL A 1 0.48 -6.09 7.21
CA VAL A 1 -0.77 -6.62 6.63
C VAL A 1 -1.58 -7.49 7.58
N ARG A 2 -0.96 -8.31 8.45
CA ARG A 2 -1.64 -9.23 9.40
C ARG A 2 -2.83 -8.62 10.17
N GLN A 3 -2.67 -7.40 10.69
CA GLN A 3 -3.74 -6.74 11.44
C GLN A 3 -4.98 -6.50 10.58
N VAL A 4 -4.79 -6.11 9.32
CA VAL A 4 -5.90 -5.90 8.39
C VAL A 4 -6.51 -7.23 7.98
N ASP A 5 -5.69 -8.27 7.77
CA ASP A 5 -6.20 -9.62 7.45
C ASP A 5 -7.11 -10.17 8.56
N ALA A 6 -6.82 -9.86 9.82
CA ALA A 6 -7.63 -10.30 10.96
C ALA A 6 -9.00 -9.60 11.04
N ILE A 7 -9.11 -8.38 10.48
CA ILE A 7 -10.35 -7.59 10.48
C ILE A 7 -11.12 -7.81 9.18
N ASN A 8 -10.47 -7.60 8.03
CA ASN A 8 -11.02 -7.79 6.70
C ASN A 8 -10.84 -9.24 6.25
N LYS A 9 -11.45 -10.16 6.99
CA LYS A 9 -11.36 -11.60 6.74
C LYS A 9 -11.94 -11.94 5.38
N GLU A 10 -11.38 -12.99 4.79
CA GLU A 10 -11.89 -13.59 3.57
C GLU A 10 -13.04 -14.55 3.92
N ASP A 11 -14.13 -14.50 3.15
CA ASP A 11 -15.22 -15.47 3.25
C ASP A 11 -14.89 -16.77 2.50
N ALA A 12 -15.82 -17.73 2.52
CA ALA A 12 -15.64 -19.02 1.87
C ALA A 12 -15.45 -18.93 0.35
N ASP A 13 -15.91 -17.85 -0.27
CA ASP A 13 -15.87 -17.61 -1.71
C ASP A 13 -14.65 -16.75 -2.13
N GLY A 14 -13.76 -16.42 -1.20
CA GLY A 14 -12.58 -15.60 -1.47
C GLY A 14 -12.83 -14.09 -1.43
N ASN A 15 -14.05 -13.66 -1.06
CA ASN A 15 -14.38 -12.24 -1.01
C ASN A 15 -14.00 -11.62 0.34
N ARG A 16 -13.74 -10.31 0.31
CA ARG A 16 -13.42 -9.52 1.50
C ARG A 16 -14.44 -8.39 1.67
N LEU A 17 -14.63 -7.97 2.91
CA LEU A 17 -15.58 -6.92 3.28
C LEU A 17 -15.27 -5.58 2.60
N VAL A 18 -13.98 -5.25 2.45
CA VAL A 18 -13.54 -4.01 1.80
C VAL A 18 -12.41 -4.25 0.80
N ARG A 19 -12.37 -3.40 -0.24
CA ARG A 19 -11.20 -3.26 -1.12
C ARG A 19 -10.31 -2.11 -0.68
N ILE A 20 -8.99 -2.27 -0.79
CA ILE A 20 -8.02 -1.24 -0.38
C ILE A 20 -7.26 -0.71 -1.59
N HIS A 21 -7.55 0.55 -1.96
CA HIS A 21 -6.85 1.27 -3.02
C HIS A 21 -6.00 2.39 -2.40
N GLY A 22 -4.86 2.68 -3.01
CA GLY A 22 -3.98 3.75 -2.54
C GLY A 22 -3.11 4.35 -3.64
N VAL A 23 -2.78 5.62 -3.47
CA VAL A 23 -1.81 6.35 -4.30
C VAL A 23 -0.68 6.84 -3.41
N GLY A 24 0.55 6.46 -3.75
CA GLY A 24 1.76 6.87 -3.03
C GLY A 24 2.44 8.05 -3.70
N PHE A 25 2.44 9.21 -3.05
CA PHE A 25 3.20 10.38 -3.50
C PHE A 25 4.66 10.28 -3.03
N PRO A 26 5.65 10.69 -3.85
CA PRO A 26 7.07 10.47 -3.57
C PRO A 26 7.68 11.43 -2.53
N VAL A 27 6.90 11.95 -1.58
CA VAL A 27 7.31 12.99 -0.60
C VAL A 27 8.52 12.58 0.26
N GLN A 28 8.65 11.29 0.58
CA GLN A 28 9.80 10.77 1.33
C GLN A 28 10.96 10.34 0.43
N LEU A 29 10.68 10.02 -0.84
CA LEU A 29 11.68 9.61 -1.82
C LEU A 29 12.48 10.79 -2.38
N THR A 30 11.93 12.01 -2.28
CA THR A 30 12.64 13.26 -2.62
C THR A 30 13.58 13.76 -1.52
N ARG A 31 13.61 13.11 -0.35
CA ARG A 31 14.51 13.46 0.76
C ARG A 31 15.87 12.76 0.64
N ALA A 32 16.84 13.19 1.43
CA ALA A 32 18.16 12.58 1.47
C ALA A 32 18.10 11.04 1.69
N PRO A 33 19.00 10.24 1.09
CA PRO A 33 18.88 8.78 1.01
C PRO A 33 18.60 8.06 2.34
N GLN A 34 19.19 8.56 3.44
CA GLN A 34 18.99 8.01 4.78
C GLN A 34 17.52 8.06 5.26
N TYR A 35 16.68 8.91 4.67
CA TYR A 35 15.26 9.04 4.98
C TYR A 35 14.34 8.28 4.02
N GLN A 36 14.88 7.69 2.94
CA GLN A 36 14.09 7.01 1.91
C GLN A 36 13.68 5.59 2.30
N THR A 37 14.44 4.93 3.20
CA THR A 37 14.20 3.54 3.63
C THR A 37 12.78 3.33 4.16
N THR A 38 12.26 4.27 4.95
CA THR A 38 10.91 4.18 5.49
C THR A 38 9.84 4.29 4.39
N GLY A 39 10.06 5.17 3.41
CA GLY A 39 9.16 5.33 2.26
C GLY A 39 9.10 4.07 1.39
N ILE A 40 10.25 3.42 1.15
CA ILE A 40 10.32 2.16 0.41
C ILE A 40 9.57 1.06 1.16
N ARG A 41 9.79 0.92 2.48
CA ARG A 41 9.08 -0.07 3.31
C ARG A 41 7.57 0.17 3.33
N PHE A 42 7.16 1.44 3.40
CA PHE A 42 5.75 1.81 3.32
C PHE A 42 5.15 1.44 1.97
N ALA A 43 5.81 1.77 0.86
CA ALA A 43 5.34 1.41 -0.48
C ALA A 43 5.22 -0.11 -0.68
N ALA A 44 6.20 -0.88 -0.20
CA ALA A 44 6.16 -2.34 -0.22
C ALA A 44 4.99 -2.90 0.61
N LEU A 45 4.75 -2.35 1.80
CA LEU A 45 3.60 -2.69 2.64
C LEU A 45 2.28 -2.41 1.92
N MET A 46 2.12 -1.21 1.35
CA MET A 46 0.89 -0.80 0.66
C MET A 46 0.63 -1.63 -0.59
N ARG A 47 1.67 -2.00 -1.36
CA ARG A 47 1.55 -2.92 -2.49
C ARG A 47 0.93 -4.25 -2.07
N ILE A 48 1.48 -4.89 -1.05
CA ILE A 48 0.98 -6.19 -0.56
C ILE A 48 -0.40 -6.03 0.08
N LEU A 49 -0.63 -4.94 0.81
CA LEU A 49 -1.91 -4.66 1.44
C LEU A 49 -3.02 -4.53 0.41
N SER A 50 -2.86 -3.69 -0.61
CA SER A 50 -3.84 -3.51 -1.67
C SER A 50 -4.08 -4.80 -2.44
N GLN A 51 -3.02 -5.52 -2.83
CA GLN A 51 -3.14 -6.79 -3.54
C GLN A 51 -3.98 -7.81 -2.76
N ARG A 52 -3.68 -8.00 -1.47
CA ARG A 52 -4.39 -8.96 -0.62
C ARG A 52 -5.85 -8.59 -0.36
N ASN A 53 -6.20 -7.32 -0.53
CA ASN A 53 -7.55 -6.82 -0.33
C ASN A 53 -8.25 -6.52 -1.67
N GLY A 54 -7.81 -7.14 -2.77
CA GLY A 54 -8.48 -7.01 -4.08
C GLY A 54 -8.49 -5.59 -4.64
N GLY A 55 -7.53 -4.75 -4.23
CA GLY A 55 -7.39 -3.37 -4.70
C GLY A 55 -6.03 -3.11 -5.34
N THR A 56 -5.72 -1.83 -5.54
CA THR A 56 -4.53 -1.40 -6.31
C THR A 56 -3.75 -0.33 -5.56
N PHE A 57 -2.42 -0.44 -5.60
CA PHE A 57 -1.52 0.61 -5.14
C PHE A 57 -0.73 1.17 -6.32
N VAL A 58 -0.81 2.49 -6.53
CA VAL A 58 -0.07 3.22 -7.56
C VAL A 58 0.97 4.11 -6.88
N ALA A 59 2.25 3.86 -7.14
CA ALA A 59 3.32 4.75 -6.70
C ALA A 59 3.64 5.76 -7.81
N LEU A 60 3.59 7.04 -7.48
CA LEU A 60 3.92 8.12 -8.41
C LEU A 60 5.42 8.36 -8.40
N ASP A 61 5.99 8.58 -9.58
CA ASP A 61 7.38 8.96 -9.80
C ASP A 61 7.62 10.46 -9.58
N SER A 62 6.57 11.27 -9.74
CA SER A 62 6.58 12.70 -9.44
C SER A 62 5.27 13.17 -8.81
N SER A 63 5.33 14.24 -8.02
CA SER A 63 4.14 14.95 -7.52
C SER A 63 3.79 16.17 -8.38
N LYS A 64 4.42 16.30 -9.55
CA LYS A 64 4.09 17.37 -10.49
C LYS A 64 2.78 16.98 -11.19
N PRO A 65 1.84 17.91 -11.35
CA PRO A 65 0.63 17.66 -12.12
C PRO A 65 0.95 17.39 -13.59
#